data_AF-A0A1I2MX20-F1
#
_entry.id   AF-A0A1I2MX20-F1
#
_cell.length_a   1.000
_cell.length_b   1.000
_cell.length_c   1.000
_cell.angle_alpha   90.00
_cell.angle_beta   90.00
_cell.angle_gamma   90.00
#
_symmetry.space_group_name_H-M   'P 1'
#
loop_
_entity.id
_entity.type
_entity.pdbx_description
1 polymer ?
#
loop_
_entity_poly.entity_id
_entity_poly.type
_entity_poly.pdbx_seq_one_letter_code
_entity_poly.pdbx_strand_id
1 'polypeptide(L)' 'MEEKDLIRACIKAQAIYDANNTCLSVAECAKWLGVHNDTVLRRLQDSKIKGTLIGRVWSIPKIQFLDKIMKDWK' A
#
# COMPACT_ATOMS: atom_id res chain seq x y z
N MET A 1 -11.39 -24.82 -11.22
CA MET A 1 -10.55 -23.60 -11.22
C MET A 1 -9.65 -23.74 -12.43
N GLU A 2 -9.91 -22.98 -13.50
CA GLU A 2 -9.16 -23.14 -14.75
C GLU A 2 -7.80 -22.45 -14.69
N GLU A 3 -6.81 -22.99 -15.41
CA GLU A 3 -5.45 -22.45 -15.52
C GLU A 3 -5.43 -20.98 -15.96
N LYS A 4 -6.41 -20.57 -16.78
CA LYS A 4 -6.59 -19.19 -17.22
C LYS A 4 -6.96 -18.22 -16.09
N ASP A 5 -7.73 -18.67 -15.11
CA ASP A 5 -8.10 -17.85 -13.95
C ASP A 5 -6.89 -17.64 -13.02
N LEU A 6 -6.06 -18.68 -12.89
CA LEU A 6 -4.79 -18.62 -12.16
C LEU A 6 -3.81 -17.65 -12.83
N ILE A 7 -3.66 -17.72 -14.15
CA ILE A 7 -2.81 -16.79 -14.91
C ILE A 7 -3.33 -15.36 -14.77
N ARG A 8 -4.66 -15.14 -14.83
CA ARG A 8 -5.27 -13.82 -14.60
C ARG A 8 -5.04 -13.30 -13.19
N ALA A 9 -5.16 -14.17 -12.17
CA ALA A 9 -4.91 -13.82 -10.79
C ALA A 9 -3.44 -13.48 -10.56
N CYS A 10 -2.52 -14.24 -11.15
CA CYS A 10 -1.07 -13.98 -11.08
C CYS A 10 -0.69 -12.68 -11.80
N ILE A 11 -1.19 -12.42 -13.01
CA ILE A 11 -0.95 -11.17 -13.73
C ILE A 11 -1.52 -9.97 -12.96
N LYS A 12 -2.70 -10.11 -12.34
CA LYS A 12 -3.25 -9.08 -11.45
C LYS A 12 -2.42 -8.88 -10.18
N ALA A 13 -1.98 -9.97 -9.55
CA ALA A 13 -1.12 -9.91 -8.37
C ALA A 13 0.22 -9.23 -8.70
N GLN A 14 0.77 -9.49 -9.89
CA GLN A 14 2.02 -8.93 -10.36
C GLN A 14 1.88 -7.47 -10.81
N ALA A 15 0.70 -7.05 -11.29
CA ALA A 15 0.38 -5.64 -11.51
C ALA A 15 0.12 -4.87 -10.20
N ILE A 16 -0.42 -5.53 -9.17
CA ILE A 16 -0.54 -4.98 -7.80
C ILE A 16 0.86 -4.86 -7.17
N TYR A 17 1.75 -5.80 -7.46
CA TYR A 17 3.18 -5.78 -7.17
C TYR A 17 3.97 -5.06 -8.27
N ASP A 18 3.55 -3.87 -8.68
CA ASP A 18 4.47 -2.98 -9.40
C ASP A 18 5.67 -2.72 -8.48
N ALA A 19 6.76 -3.45 -8.72
CA ALA A 19 7.92 -3.55 -7.83
C ALA A 19 8.53 -2.18 -7.50
N ASN A 20 8.31 -1.21 -8.39
CA ASN A 20 8.79 0.17 -8.26
C ASN A 20 7.87 1.07 -7.41
N ASN A 21 6.65 0.64 -7.07
CA ASN A 21 5.65 1.44 -6.34
C ASN A 21 4.97 0.65 -5.22
N THR A 22 5.72 -0.26 -4.60
CA THR A 22 5.26 -1.13 -3.51
C THR A 22 5.14 -0.40 -2.18
N CYS A 23 5.85 0.72 -2.02
CA CYS A 23 5.93 1.48 -0.78
C CYS A 23 5.62 2.96 -1.01
N LEU A 24 5.01 3.59 -0.03
CA LEU A 24 4.68 5.01 0.01
C LEU A 24 5.52 5.72 1.06
N SER A 25 5.90 6.95 0.76
CA SER A 25 6.30 7.91 1.79
C SER A 25 5.10 8.32 2.65
N VAL A 26 5.37 9.00 3.78
CA VAL A 26 4.31 9.59 4.63
C VAL A 26 3.40 10.49 3.81
N ALA A 27 3.98 11.34 2.95
CA ALA A 27 3.22 12.30 2.14
C ALA A 27 2.33 11.60 1.11
N GLU A 28 2.84 10.56 0.45
CA GLU A 28 2.04 9.79 -0.50
C GLU A 28 0.94 8.98 0.19
N CYS A 29 1.25 8.39 1.35
CA CYS A 29 0.25 7.68 2.16
C CYS A 29 -0.85 8.62 2.66
N ALA A 30 -0.49 9.84 3.08
CA ALA A 30 -1.43 10.88 3.48
C ALA A 30 -2.36 11.26 2.34
N LYS A 31 -1.80 11.51 1.14
CA LYS A 31 -2.58 11.80 -0.07
C LYS A 31 -3.50 10.64 -0.45
N TRP A 32 -3.01 9.40 -0.38
CA TRP A 32 -3.77 8.19 -0.69
C TRP A 32 -4.93 7.97 0.29
N LEU A 33 -4.70 8.21 1.57
CA LEU A 33 -5.70 8.06 2.61
C LEU A 33 -6.64 9.26 2.74
N GLY A 34 -6.31 10.41 2.14
CA GLY A 34 -7.06 11.66 2.28
C GLY A 34 -6.96 12.24 3.70
N VAL A 35 -5.80 12.10 4.35
CA VAL A 35 -5.56 12.57 5.73
C VAL A 35 -4.32 13.45 5.81
N HIS A 36 -4.13 14.17 6.91
CA HIS A 36 -2.91 14.95 7.16
C HIS A 36 -1.68 14.06 7.40
N ASN A 37 -0.48 14.55 7.06
CA ASN A 37 0.78 13.83 7.28
C ASN A 37 0.98 13.43 8.75
N ASP A 38 0.64 14.30 9.69
CA ASP A 38 0.75 14.02 11.12
C ASP A 38 -0.16 12.87 11.57
N THR A 39 -1.33 12.73 10.94
CA THR A 39 -2.23 11.61 11.20
C THR A 39 -1.58 10.29 10.76
N VAL A 40 -0.85 10.29 9.64
CA VAL A 40 -0.10 9.11 9.19
C VAL A 40 1.05 8.80 10.14
N LEU A 41 1.84 9.81 10.54
CA LEU A 41 2.94 9.66 11.51
C LEU A 41 2.44 9.11 12.85
N ARG A 42 1.33 9.65 13.36
CA ARG A 42 0.72 9.18 14.60
C ARG A 42 0.22 7.74 14.47
N ARG A 43 -0.37 7.37 13.34
CA ARG A 43 -0.80 5.99 13.08
C ARG A 43 0.38 5.02 12.91
N LEU A 44 1.52 5.48 12.40
CA LEU A 44 2.77 4.71 12.37
C LEU A 44 3.30 4.46 13.79
N GLN A 45 3.30 5.49 14.64
CA GLN A 45 3.69 5.38 16.05
C GLN A 45 2.74 4.47 16.84
N ASP A 46 1.44 4.60 16.62
CA ASP A 46 0.39 3.79 17.24
C ASP A 46 0.32 2.36 16.65
N SER A 47 1.23 1.98 15.74
CA SER A 47 1.25 0.68 15.04
C SER A 47 -0.03 0.33 14.26
N LYS A 48 -0.89 1.31 13.99
CA LYS A 48 -2.09 1.16 13.14
C LYS A 48 -1.74 1.10 11.66
N ILE A 49 -0.63 1.73 11.27
CA ILE A 49 -0.01 1.62 9.96
C ILE A 49 1.36 1.00 10.18
N LYS A 50 1.69 -0.01 9.38
CA LYS A 50 3.03 -0.61 9.32
C LYS A 50 3.89 0.20 8.36
N GLY A 51 5.11 0.49 8.78
CA GLY A 51 6.12 1.12 7.95
C GLY A 51 7.51 0.89 8.53
N THR A 52 8.51 1.05 7.69
CA THR A 52 9.92 0.94 8.07
C THR A 52 10.59 2.28 7.83
N LEU A 53 11.32 2.79 8.83
CA LEU A 53 12.11 3.99 8.65
C LEU A 53 13.40 3.65 7.92
N ILE A 54 13.57 4.16 6.69
CA ILE A 54 14.77 3.97 5.88
C ILE A 54 15.48 5.34 5.80
N GLY A 55 16.56 5.48 6.56
CA GLY A 55 17.25 6.76 6.72
C GLY A 55 16.36 7.78 7.44
N ARG A 56 15.88 8.79 6.70
CA ARG A 56 14.98 9.86 7.22
C ARG A 56 13.55 9.78 6.70
N VAL A 57 13.24 8.77 5.89
CA VAL A 57 11.94 8.64 5.22
C VAL A 57 11.27 7.35 5.65
N TRP A 58 9.98 7.43 5.99
CA TRP A 58 9.17 6.24 6.24
C TRP A 58 8.80 5.59 4.92
N SER A 59 9.09 4.29 4.82
CA SER A 59 8.64 3.41 3.75
C SER A 59 7.41 2.64 4.25
N ILE A 60 6.25 2.92 3.65
CA ILE A 60 4.95 2.43 4.09
C ILE A 60 4.42 1.46 3.02
N PRO A 61 4.38 0.13 3.26
CA PRO A 61 3.94 -0.81 2.25
C PRO A 61 2.49 -0.55 1.83
N LYS A 62 2.24 -0.37 0.53
CA LYS A 62 0.88 -0.15 -0.02
C LYS A 62 -0.03 -1.34 0.22
N ILE A 63 0.55 -2.54 0.19
CA ILE A 63 -0.15 -3.81 0.37
C ILE A 63 -0.88 -3.92 1.71
N GLN A 64 -0.55 -3.11 2.73
CA GLN A 64 -1.33 -3.16 3.97
C GLN A 64 -2.75 -2.58 3.81
N PHE A 65 -3.02 -1.88 2.71
CA PHE A 65 -4.31 -1.25 2.41
C PHE A 65 -5.12 -2.07 1.38
N LEU A 66 -5.05 -3.41 1.43
CA LEU A 66 -5.76 -4.31 0.50
C LEU A 66 -7.24 -3.97 0.35
N ASP A 67 -7.94 -3.69 1.46
CA ASP A 67 -9.37 -3.35 1.42
C ASP A 67 -9.68 -2.13 0.57
N LYS A 68 -8.78 -1.14 0.57
CA LYS A 68 -8.96 0.10 -0.21
C LYS A 68 -8.60 -0.14 -1.67
N ILE A 69 -7.51 -0.87 -1.92
CA ILE A 69 -7.10 -1.29 -3.28
C ILE A 69 -8.23 -2.07 -3.96
N MET A 70 -8.89 -2.98 -3.24
CA MET A 70 -10.01 -3.77 -3.78
C MET A 70 -11.27 -2.92 -4.02
N LYS A 71 -11.49 -1.85 -3.24
CA LYS A 71 -12.62 -0.94 -3.43
C LYS A 71 -12.45 -0.01 -4.63
N ASP A 72 -11.24 0.50 -4.86
CA ASP A 72 -10.95 1.40 -5.99
C ASP A 72 -11.00 0.67 -7.35
N TRP A 73 -10.99 -0.68 -7.37
CA TRP A 73 -11.09 -1.49 -8.60
C TRP A 73 -12.54 -1.74 -9.06
N LYS A 74 -13.54 -1.40 -8.24
CA LYS A 74 -14.95 -1.71 -8.48
C LYS A 74 -15.66 -0.60 -9.22
#